data_AF-A0A558CU42-F1
#
_entry.id   AF-A0A558CU42-F1
#
_cell.length_a   1.000
_cell.length_b   1.000
_cell.length_c   1.000
_cell.angle_alpha   90.00
_cell.angle_beta   90.00
_cell.angle_gamma   90.00
#
_symmetry.space_group_name_H-M   'P 1'
#
loop_
_entity.id
_entity.type
_entity.pdbx_description
1 polymer ?
#
loop_
_entity_poly.entity_id
_entity_poly.type
_entity_poly.pdbx_seq_one_letter_code
_entity_poly.pdbx_strand_id
1 'polypeptide(L)'
;MAGLDQTWDARLALPAADLAIVGTLAWLEKDFEAYLIKDGDQCPPSSIGSLLMPKVGRAATWFTRIFASSQFAENIPLPRDLRAVILDGSGAIKYLAEIETPVAICIFDRSVADETAVELVVQMRNTRSEPIGMNELRWHPPEGVEALAFTVAL
;
A
#
# COMPACT_ATOMS: atom_id res chain seq x y z
N MET A 1 -7.71 -18.91 -11.71
CA MET A 1 -6.31 -19.21 -11.33
C MET A 1 -6.34 -20.29 -10.26
N ALA A 2 -5.53 -21.34 -10.43
CA ALA A 2 -5.70 -22.65 -9.81
C ALA A 2 -5.18 -22.76 -8.36
N GLY A 3 -5.44 -21.77 -7.51
CA GLY A 3 -5.19 -21.88 -6.06
C GLY A 3 -3.76 -22.22 -5.64
N LEU A 4 -2.77 -22.04 -6.53
CA LEU A 4 -1.36 -22.35 -6.29
C LEU A 4 -0.70 -21.38 -5.30
N ASP A 5 -1.39 -20.29 -4.98
CA ASP A 5 -0.91 -19.21 -4.10
C ASP A 5 -1.54 -19.31 -2.69
N GLN A 6 -2.20 -20.43 -2.37
CA GLN A 6 -2.93 -20.62 -1.11
C GLN A 6 -2.01 -20.81 0.11
N THR A 7 -0.73 -21.14 -0.10
CA THR A 7 0.24 -21.27 0.98
C THR A 7 1.24 -20.11 0.91
N TRP A 8 1.62 -19.63 2.09
CA TRP A 8 2.60 -18.57 2.26
C TRP A 8 3.92 -18.86 1.53
N ASP A 9 4.37 -20.12 1.59
CA ASP A 9 5.61 -20.56 0.96
C ASP A 9 5.58 -20.46 -0.57
N ALA A 10 4.43 -20.77 -1.20
CA ALA A 10 4.27 -20.63 -2.65
C ALA A 10 4.28 -19.15 -3.07
N ARG A 11 3.67 -18.28 -2.25
CA ARG A 11 3.66 -16.83 -2.48
C ARG A 11 5.03 -16.19 -2.28
N LEU A 12 5.85 -16.71 -1.37
CA LEU A 12 7.26 -16.29 -1.21
C LEU A 12 8.14 -16.74 -2.39
N ALA A 13 7.87 -17.90 -2.97
CA ALA A 13 8.64 -18.41 -4.11
C ALA A 13 8.33 -17.68 -5.42
N LEU A 14 7.14 -17.08 -5.55
CA LEU A 14 6.72 -16.28 -6.71
C LEU A 14 5.95 -15.03 -6.25
N PRO A 15 6.65 -14.04 -5.69
CA PRO A 15 6.00 -12.84 -5.16
C PRO A 15 5.33 -12.05 -6.29
N ALA A 16 4.02 -11.79 -6.14
CA ALA A 16 3.28 -10.96 -7.08
C ALA A 16 3.69 -9.48 -6.95
N ALA A 17 3.86 -8.81 -8.09
CA ALA A 17 4.10 -7.37 -8.19
C ALA A 17 2.78 -6.59 -8.25
N ASP A 18 1.83 -6.96 -7.38
CA ASP A 18 0.42 -6.56 -7.46
C ASP A 18 0.03 -5.46 -6.45
N LEU A 19 1.01 -4.90 -5.75
CA LEU A 19 0.85 -3.80 -4.80
C LEU A 19 1.59 -2.55 -5.27
N ALA A 20 0.94 -1.41 -5.10
CA ALA A 20 1.56 -0.10 -5.29
C ALA A 20 1.39 0.80 -4.06
N ILE A 21 2.39 1.63 -3.78
CA ILE A 21 2.36 2.69 -2.77
C ILE A 21 2.53 4.03 -3.49
N VAL A 22 1.62 4.96 -3.22
CA VAL A 22 1.66 6.33 -3.69
C VAL A 22 1.85 7.22 -2.49
N GLY A 23 2.92 8.02 -2.46
CA GLY A 23 3.22 8.88 -1.32
C GLY A 23 4.34 9.87 -1.61
N THR A 24 4.86 10.50 -0.57
CA THR A 24 6.02 11.39 -0.68
C THR A 24 7.29 10.55 -0.87
N LEU A 25 7.80 10.47 -2.10
CA LEU A 25 8.88 9.54 -2.47
C LEU A 25 10.10 9.63 -1.54
N ALA A 26 10.57 10.83 -1.24
CA ALA A 26 11.74 11.02 -0.35
C ALA A 26 11.52 10.51 1.08
N TRP A 27 10.27 10.50 1.56
CA TRP A 27 9.94 9.95 2.88
C TRP A 27 9.84 8.43 2.81
N LEU A 28 9.16 7.89 1.80
CA LEU A 28 9.09 6.44 1.58
C LEU A 28 10.48 5.82 1.41
N GLU A 29 11.36 6.43 0.62
CA GLU A 29 12.73 5.96 0.44
C GLU A 29 13.50 5.92 1.76
N LYS A 30 13.33 6.95 2.60
CA LYS A 30 13.94 6.99 3.93
C LYS A 30 13.37 5.92 4.86
N ASP A 31 12.06 5.69 4.84
CA ASP A 31 11.43 4.63 5.64
C ASP A 31 11.90 3.24 5.19
N PHE A 32 12.16 3.05 3.89
CA PHE A 32 12.70 1.80 3.36
C PHE A 32 14.14 1.51 3.81
N GLU A 33 14.89 2.51 4.25
CA GLU A 33 16.21 2.32 4.85
C GLU A 33 16.14 1.79 6.28
N ALA A 34 14.97 1.85 6.93
CA ALA A 34 14.79 1.31 8.27
C ALA A 34 14.98 -0.21 8.29
N TYR A 35 15.51 -0.73 9.40
CA TYR A 35 15.80 -2.14 9.58
C TYR A 35 14.73 -2.81 10.43
N LEU A 36 14.27 -3.97 9.98
CA LEU A 36 13.40 -4.84 10.75
C LEU A 36 14.22 -5.99 11.34
N ILE A 37 13.99 -6.22 12.63
CA ILE A 37 14.51 -7.39 13.34
C ILE A 37 13.39 -7.98 14.18
N LYS A 38 13.33 -9.32 14.22
CA LYS A 38 12.48 -10.01 15.18
C LYS A 38 13.20 -10.04 16.52
N ASP A 39 12.48 -9.74 17.59
CA ASP A 39 13.06 -9.81 18.94
C ASP A 39 13.59 -11.23 19.23
N GLY A 40 14.83 -11.32 19.71
CA GLY A 40 15.56 -12.57 19.93
C GLY A 40 16.13 -13.24 18.67
N ASP A 41 16.06 -12.62 17.49
CA ASP A 41 16.70 -13.14 16.27
C ASP A 41 18.22 -12.93 16.33
N GLN A 42 18.96 -13.95 15.92
CA GLN A 42 20.43 -13.91 15.85
C GLN A 42 20.93 -13.58 14.44
N CYS A 43 20.04 -13.56 13.46
CA CYS A 43 20.37 -13.17 12.10
C CYS A 43 20.54 -11.64 11.99
N PRO A 44 21.42 -11.15 11.10
CA PRO A 44 21.51 -9.73 10.80
C PRO A 44 20.15 -9.17 10.34
N PRO A 45 19.80 -7.95 10.76
CA PRO A 45 18.54 -7.35 10.36
C PRO A 45 18.53 -7.04 8.86
N SER A 46 17.33 -7.02 8.27
CA SER A 46 17.13 -6.65 6.87
C SER A 46 16.40 -5.31 6.78
N SER A 47 16.78 -4.48 5.82
CA SER A 47 16.06 -3.23 5.55
C SER A 47 14.65 -3.53 5.03
N ILE A 48 13.69 -2.65 5.31
CA ILE A 48 12.33 -2.74 4.76
C ILE A 48 12.39 -2.75 3.22
N GLY A 49 13.25 -1.91 2.63
CA GLY A 49 13.44 -1.85 1.18
C GLY A 49 13.89 -3.18 0.57
N SER A 50 14.75 -3.95 1.25
CA SER A 50 15.17 -5.27 0.77
C SER A 50 14.03 -6.30 0.75
N LEU A 51 13.00 -6.11 1.58
CA LEU A 51 11.82 -6.97 1.64
C LEU A 51 10.72 -6.54 0.67
N LEU A 52 10.52 -5.23 0.51
CA LEU A 52 9.40 -4.66 -0.26
C LEU A 52 9.75 -4.21 -1.68
N MET A 53 11.03 -4.03 -1.99
CA MET A 53 11.51 -3.46 -3.24
C MET A 53 12.81 -4.11 -3.74
N PRO A 54 12.85 -5.43 -3.98
CA PRO A 54 14.00 -6.01 -4.64
C PRO A 54 14.12 -5.47 -6.07
N LYS A 55 15.03 -4.53 -6.30
CA LYS A 55 15.37 -4.04 -7.66
C LYS A 55 16.24 -5.04 -8.45
N VAL A 56 16.45 -6.25 -7.92
CA VAL A 56 17.31 -7.28 -8.50
C VAL A 56 16.49 -8.46 -9.04
N GLY A 57 16.82 -8.91 -10.24
CA GLY A 57 16.14 -10.04 -10.88
C GLY A 57 16.27 -11.32 -10.04
N ARG A 58 15.16 -12.06 -9.89
CA ARG A 58 15.02 -13.30 -9.11
C ARG A 58 15.07 -13.16 -7.59
N ALA A 59 14.81 -11.98 -7.04
CA ALA A 59 14.56 -11.90 -5.61
C ALA A 59 13.26 -12.62 -5.25
N ALA A 60 13.33 -13.47 -4.22
CA ALA A 60 12.17 -14.13 -3.62
C ALA A 60 11.43 -13.18 -2.64
N THR A 61 11.26 -11.91 -3.00
CA THR A 61 10.61 -10.89 -2.16
C THR A 61 9.61 -10.04 -2.95
N TRP A 62 8.68 -9.38 -2.24
CA TRP A 62 7.59 -8.61 -2.86
C TRP A 62 8.14 -7.45 -3.67
N PHE A 63 7.71 -7.30 -4.92
CA PHE A 63 8.01 -6.12 -5.71
C PHE A 63 6.86 -5.11 -5.60
N THR A 64 7.00 -4.18 -4.65
CA THR A 64 6.05 -3.08 -4.51
C THR A 64 6.41 -1.96 -5.47
N ARG A 65 5.44 -1.49 -6.26
CA ARG A 65 5.64 -0.34 -7.14
C ARG A 65 5.48 0.94 -6.34
N ILE A 66 6.44 1.85 -6.45
CA ILE A 66 6.40 3.13 -5.74
C ILE A 66 6.14 4.25 -6.73
N PHE A 67 5.17 5.10 -6.41
CA PHE A 67 4.87 6.29 -7.17
C PHE A 67 4.94 7.53 -6.29
N ALA A 68 5.57 8.58 -6.83
CA ALA A 68 5.57 9.89 -6.18
C ALA A 68 4.18 10.53 -6.35
N SER A 69 3.56 10.93 -5.24
CA SER A 69 2.27 11.65 -5.26
C SER A 69 2.32 12.94 -6.08
N SER A 70 3.47 13.61 -6.15
CA SER A 70 3.68 14.83 -6.95
C SER A 70 3.61 14.62 -8.47
N GLN A 71 3.88 13.41 -8.96
CA GLN A 71 3.89 13.04 -10.39
C GLN A 71 2.85 11.96 -10.71
N PHE A 72 1.98 11.63 -9.76
CA PHE A 72 1.09 10.49 -9.88
C PHE A 72 0.08 10.62 -11.03
N ALA A 73 -0.32 11.85 -11.35
CA ALA A 73 -1.21 12.13 -12.49
C ALA A 73 -0.69 11.59 -13.83
N GLU A 74 0.64 11.51 -14.01
CA GLU A 74 1.26 10.97 -15.23
C GLU A 74 1.27 9.44 -15.29
N ASN A 75 0.95 8.78 -14.17
CA ASN A 75 0.99 7.33 -13.99
C ASN A 75 -0.41 6.69 -13.99
N ILE A 76 -1.47 7.49 -14.24
CA ILE A 76 -2.85 7.03 -14.37
C ILE A 76 -3.17 6.87 -15.87
N PRO A 77 -3.82 5.78 -16.30
CA PRO A 77 -4.33 4.68 -15.49
C PRO A 77 -3.20 3.77 -14.97
N LEU A 78 -3.41 3.26 -13.76
CA LEU A 78 -2.50 2.31 -13.14
C LEU A 78 -2.44 1.00 -13.95
N PRO A 79 -1.31 0.27 -13.88
CA PRO A 79 -1.20 -1.05 -14.48
C PRO A 79 -2.27 -2.03 -13.98
N ARG A 80 -2.88 -2.79 -14.90
CA ARG A 80 -4.02 -3.68 -14.62
C ARG A 80 -3.69 -4.91 -13.77
N ASP A 81 -2.41 -5.21 -13.59
CA ASP A 81 -1.93 -6.31 -12.74
C ASP A 81 -1.87 -5.92 -11.26
N LEU A 82 -2.12 -4.65 -10.92
CA LEU A 82 -2.27 -4.22 -9.54
C LEU A 82 -3.60 -4.70 -8.94
N ARG A 83 -3.51 -5.31 -7.76
CA ARG A 83 -4.65 -5.74 -6.93
C ARG A 83 -4.96 -4.75 -5.83
N ALA A 84 -3.95 -4.03 -5.36
CA ALA A 84 -4.11 -3.04 -4.31
C ALA A 84 -3.24 -1.80 -4.54
N VAL A 85 -3.75 -0.63 -4.13
CA VAL A 85 -2.98 0.61 -4.00
C VAL A 85 -3.06 1.13 -2.57
N ILE A 86 -1.93 1.59 -2.04
CA ILE A 86 -1.86 2.35 -0.78
C ILE A 86 -1.64 3.82 -1.14
N LEU A 87 -2.54 4.68 -0.71
CA LEU A 87 -2.46 6.13 -0.82
C LEU A 87 -2.02 6.68 0.54
N ASP A 88 -0.74 7.06 0.62
CA ASP A 88 -0.10 7.55 1.82
C ASP A 88 -0.13 9.09 1.89
N GLY A 89 -0.97 9.61 2.78
CA GLY A 89 -1.16 11.03 3.00
C GLY A 89 -2.04 11.73 1.96
N SER A 90 -2.40 12.98 2.24
CA SER A 90 -3.39 13.73 1.45
C SER A 90 -2.96 13.98 0.00
N GLY A 91 -1.66 14.16 -0.23
CA GLY A 91 -1.10 14.31 -1.58
C GLY A 91 -1.37 13.10 -2.49
N ALA A 92 -1.48 11.90 -1.93
CA ALA A 92 -1.86 10.68 -2.64
C ALA A 92 -3.38 10.48 -2.66
N ILE A 93 -4.05 10.70 -1.52
CA ILE A 93 -5.50 10.46 -1.35
C ILE A 93 -6.34 11.30 -2.32
N LYS A 94 -5.89 12.50 -2.72
CA LYS A 94 -6.61 13.33 -3.70
C LYS A 94 -6.87 12.61 -5.04
N TYR A 95 -6.05 11.61 -5.38
CA TYR A 95 -6.20 10.83 -6.62
C TYR A 95 -7.15 9.64 -6.49
N LEU A 96 -7.78 9.48 -5.33
CA LEU A 96 -8.56 8.29 -5.04
C LEU A 96 -9.70 8.04 -6.05
N ALA A 97 -10.32 9.11 -6.54
CA ALA A 97 -11.42 9.00 -7.50
C ALA A 97 -11.00 8.40 -8.85
N GLU A 98 -9.71 8.44 -9.19
CA GLU A 98 -9.14 7.89 -10.42
C GLU A 98 -8.54 6.48 -10.23
N ILE A 99 -8.60 5.92 -9.02
CA ILE A 99 -8.08 4.58 -8.74
C ILE A 99 -9.11 3.52 -9.17
N GLU A 100 -8.69 2.67 -10.10
CA GLU A 100 -9.47 1.52 -10.59
C GLU A 100 -8.92 0.17 -10.11
N THR A 101 -8.02 0.15 -9.13
CA THR A 101 -7.52 -1.12 -8.57
C THR A 101 -8.56 -1.76 -7.65
N PRO A 102 -8.68 -3.10 -7.60
CA PRO A 102 -9.71 -3.79 -6.81
C PRO A 102 -9.79 -3.35 -5.34
N VAL A 103 -8.64 -3.07 -4.73
CA VAL A 103 -8.55 -2.58 -3.36
C VAL A 103 -7.79 -1.25 -3.35
N ALA A 104 -8.32 -0.28 -2.61
CA ALA A 104 -7.62 0.95 -2.29
C ALA A 104 -7.56 1.13 -0.77
N ILE A 105 -6.40 1.55 -0.27
CA ILE A 105 -6.11 1.75 1.15
C ILE A 105 -5.62 3.18 1.32
N CYS A 106 -6.32 4.00 2.09
CA CYS A 106 -5.92 5.37 2.41
C CYS A 106 -5.30 5.41 3.81
N ILE A 107 -4.13 6.01 3.94
CA ILE A 107 -3.44 6.25 5.21
C ILE A 107 -3.48 7.74 5.53
N PHE A 108 -4.01 8.06 6.69
CA PHE A 108 -4.14 9.41 7.22
C PHE A 108 -3.25 9.57 8.43
N ASP A 109 -2.46 10.63 8.42
CA ASP A 109 -1.80 11.12 9.62
C ASP A 109 -2.74 12.09 10.34
N ARG A 110 -3.32 11.67 11.45
CA ARG A 110 -4.22 12.49 12.28
C ARG A 110 -3.47 13.48 13.17
N SER A 111 -2.13 13.44 13.20
CA SER A 111 -1.34 14.50 13.80
C SER A 111 -1.36 15.79 12.95
N VAL A 112 -1.76 15.69 11.68
CA VAL A 112 -1.92 16.82 10.75
C VAL A 112 -3.40 16.98 10.39
N ALA A 113 -3.96 18.16 10.65
CA ALA A 113 -5.35 18.46 10.31
C ALA A 113 -5.49 18.70 8.79
N ASP A 114 -5.92 17.70 8.04
CA ASP A 114 -6.31 17.83 6.63
C ASP A 114 -7.77 17.41 6.44
N GLU A 115 -8.68 18.39 6.44
CA GLU A 115 -10.12 18.18 6.32
C GLU A 115 -10.52 17.71 4.89
N THR A 116 -9.75 18.08 3.87
CA THR A 116 -10.11 17.83 2.46
C THR A 116 -9.99 16.36 2.07
N ALA A 117 -8.96 15.67 2.56
CA ALA A 117 -8.78 14.24 2.32
C ALA A 117 -9.86 13.39 3.01
N VAL A 118 -10.37 13.86 4.15
CA VAL A 118 -11.42 13.18 4.93
C VAL A 118 -12.75 13.24 4.20
N GLU A 119 -13.12 14.40 3.65
CA GLU A 119 -14.35 14.56 2.86
C GLU A 119 -14.37 13.65 1.62
N LEU A 120 -13.24 13.55 0.91
CA LEU A 120 -13.12 12.72 -0.30
C LEU A 120 -13.37 11.23 0.00
N VAL A 121 -12.83 10.73 1.11
CA VAL A 121 -13.02 9.32 1.50
C VAL A 121 -14.45 9.06 2.01
N VAL A 122 -15.06 10.02 2.71
CA VAL A 122 -16.47 9.92 3.11
C VAL A 122 -17.37 9.87 1.87
N GLN A 123 -17.10 10.70 0.87
CA GLN A 123 -17.85 10.68 -0.39
C GLN A 123 -17.69 9.34 -1.12
N MET A 124 -16.47 8.81 -1.22
CA MET A 124 -16.23 7.52 -1.89
C MET A 124 -16.90 6.35 -1.18
N ARG A 125 -16.79 6.31 0.16
CA ARG A 125 -17.47 5.31 1.00
C ARG A 125 -18.99 5.27 0.76
N ASN A 126 -19.58 6.43 0.50
CA ASN A 126 -21.02 6.55 0.29
C ASN A 126 -21.46 6.25 -1.16
N THR A 127 -20.54 6.27 -2.14
CA THR A 127 -20.93 6.33 -3.56
C THR A 127 -20.44 5.15 -4.39
N ARG A 128 -19.31 4.49 -4.03
CA ARG A 128 -18.62 3.57 -4.97
C ARG A 128 -17.99 2.30 -4.36
N SER A 129 -18.13 2.02 -3.07
CA SER A 129 -17.27 1.01 -2.44
C SER A 129 -17.87 0.28 -1.24
N GLU A 130 -17.49 -0.98 -1.04
CA GLU A 130 -17.72 -1.69 0.22
C GLU A 130 -16.48 -1.51 1.14
N PRO A 131 -16.65 -1.03 2.39
CA PRO A 131 -15.53 -0.89 3.31
C PRO A 131 -14.99 -2.26 3.72
N ILE A 132 -13.66 -2.40 3.69
CA ILE A 132 -12.96 -3.58 4.21
C ILE A 132 -12.56 -3.26 5.65
N GLY A 133 -13.03 -4.08 6.61
CA GLY A 133 -12.63 -3.90 8.00
C GLY A 133 -11.13 -4.11 8.18
N MET A 134 -10.45 -3.26 8.95
CA MET A 134 -9.01 -3.45 9.26
C MET A 134 -8.73 -4.80 9.93
N ASN A 135 -9.69 -5.32 10.70
CA ASN A 135 -9.62 -6.66 11.30
C ASN A 135 -9.49 -7.77 10.24
N GLU A 136 -10.11 -7.60 9.07
CA GLU A 136 -10.02 -8.55 7.95
C GLU A 136 -8.62 -8.52 7.33
N LEU A 137 -7.96 -7.35 7.34
CA LEU A 137 -6.56 -7.19 6.96
C LEU A 137 -5.58 -7.65 8.05
N ARG A 138 -6.08 -8.06 9.22
CA ARG A 138 -5.30 -8.45 10.42
C ARG A 138 -4.23 -7.43 10.81
N TRP A 139 -4.51 -6.16 10.56
CA TRP A 139 -3.61 -5.06 10.87
C TRP A 139 -4.36 -3.97 11.63
N HIS A 140 -3.68 -3.32 12.56
CA HIS A 140 -4.22 -2.21 13.34
C HIS A 140 -3.28 -1.02 13.18
N PRO A 141 -3.79 0.17 12.81
CA PRO A 141 -2.95 1.34 12.68
C PRO A 141 -2.39 1.76 14.06
N PRO A 142 -1.17 2.32 14.11
CA PRO A 142 -0.63 2.89 15.34
C PRO A 142 -1.40 4.14 15.77
N GLU A 143 -1.19 4.58 17.01
CA GLU A 143 -1.79 5.80 17.52
C GLU A 143 -1.41 7.01 16.65
N GLY A 144 -2.38 7.89 16.36
CA GLY A 144 -2.20 9.05 15.49
C GLY A 144 -2.30 8.74 13.99
N VAL A 145 -2.41 7.47 13.59
CA VAL A 145 -2.65 7.06 12.20
C VAL A 145 -4.05 6.49 12.06
N GLU A 146 -4.76 6.91 11.02
CA GLU A 146 -6.02 6.29 10.62
C GLU A 146 -5.85 5.64 9.25
N ALA A 147 -6.43 4.46 9.07
CA ALA A 147 -6.41 3.75 7.81
C ALA A 147 -7.79 3.28 7.41
N LEU A 148 -8.13 3.48 6.14
CA LEU A 148 -9.40 3.10 5.56
C LEU A 148 -9.14 2.29 4.29
N ALA A 149 -9.69 1.08 4.22
CA ALA A 149 -9.62 0.23 3.03
C ALA A 149 -11.01 -0.02 2.49
N PHE A 150 -11.12 -0.13 1.18
CA PHE A 150 -12.39 -0.39 0.52
C PHE A 150 -12.18 -1.03 -0.85
N THR A 151 -13.22 -1.73 -1.31
CA THR A 151 -13.28 -2.29 -2.65
C THR A 151 -13.69 -1.22 -3.65
N VAL A 152 -13.02 -1.16 -4.80
CA VAL A 152 -13.48 -0.30 -5.89
C VAL A 152 -14.43 -1.12 -6.75
N ALA A 153 -15.65 -0.63 -6.96
CA ALA A 153 -16.58 -1.23 -7.93
C ALA A 153 -15.98 -1.07 -9.33
N LEU A 154 -15.48 -2.17 -9.90
CA LEU A 154 -14.92 -2.26 -11.26
C LEU A 154 -16.01 -2.27 -12.32
#